data_AF-A0A3R7KZN5-F1
#
_entry.id   AF-A0A3R7KZN5-F1
#
_cell.length_a   1.000
_cell.length_b   1.000
_cell.length_c   1.000
_cell.angle_alpha   90.00
_cell.angle_beta   90.00
_cell.angle_gamma   90.00
#
_symmetry.space_group_name_H-M   'P 1'
#
loop_
_entity.id
_entity.type
_entity.pdbx_description
1 polymer ?
#
loop_
_entity_poly.entity_id
_entity_poly.type
_entity_poly.pdbx_seq_one_letter_code
_entity_poly.pdbx_strand_id
1 'polypeptide(L)'
;MKSAYSRPKGKAQWTVENFAERVFISNPRLFSFSHRGLVSLRHPYTAVVVDMVDSDPSRKVNRLEELLGALLQSRDEERKWTRVATMFDTKLTGEEIDAFRRKISLNPQIRLCIEALWVYLGGLFNGVVLEDEYKAFHFKLYSYLLRIDSVSVVTSTSAAILEDFAYDKRGAVGVEFGSFAISMLELADNWTRTRELEEYIHFLRDIRDTCLEKKQHHSVKEVFVPNYKAPVYFSGGLVCRVQEGDKVVYSRKRLM
;
A
#
# COMPACT_ATOMS: atom_id res chain seq x y z
N MET A 1 -26.34 48.16 -29.89
CA MET A 1 -25.21 47.21 -29.71
C MET A 1 -25.40 46.48 -28.39
N LYS A 2 -25.86 45.23 -28.42
CA LYS A 2 -25.98 44.38 -27.23
C LYS A 2 -24.75 43.49 -27.14
N SER A 3 -23.97 43.67 -26.07
CA SER A 3 -22.79 42.89 -25.75
C SER A 3 -23.20 41.44 -25.45
N ALA A 4 -22.72 40.51 -26.28
CA ALA A 4 -22.82 39.09 -26.05
C ALA A 4 -21.58 38.61 -25.28
N TYR A 5 -21.65 38.57 -23.96
CA TYR A 5 -20.74 37.75 -23.17
C TYR A 5 -21.35 36.36 -22.99
N SER A 6 -21.14 35.52 -24.00
CA SER A 6 -21.26 34.08 -23.84
C SER A 6 -20.10 33.60 -22.95
N ARG A 7 -20.39 33.16 -21.72
CA ARG A 7 -19.45 32.36 -20.92
C ARG A 7 -19.07 31.11 -21.72
N PRO A 8 -17.77 30.78 -21.90
CA PRO A 8 -17.41 29.48 -22.43
C PRO A 8 -17.77 28.44 -21.37
N LYS A 9 -18.77 27.60 -21.66
CA LYS A 9 -18.98 26.32 -20.96
C LYS A 9 -17.85 25.37 -21.37
N GLY A 10 -16.64 25.64 -20.92
CA GLY A 10 -15.58 24.65 -20.97
C GLY A 10 -15.88 23.60 -19.91
N LYS A 11 -16.06 22.33 -20.31
CA LYS A 11 -15.88 21.22 -19.37
C LYS A 11 -14.49 21.42 -18.76
N ALA A 12 -14.41 21.68 -17.46
CA ALA A 12 -13.11 21.79 -16.79
C ALA A 12 -12.38 20.47 -17.04
N GLN A 13 -11.35 20.49 -17.89
CA GLN A 13 -10.53 19.32 -18.14
C GLN A 13 -9.61 19.20 -16.93
N TRP A 14 -10.04 18.41 -15.95
CA TRP A 14 -9.24 18.14 -14.76
C TRP A 14 -7.95 17.48 -15.22
N THR A 15 -6.83 18.12 -14.93
CA THR A 15 -5.51 17.54 -15.13
C THR A 15 -5.10 16.83 -13.84
N VAL A 16 -4.18 15.88 -13.96
CA VAL A 16 -3.67 15.09 -12.82
C VAL A 16 -3.05 16.00 -11.76
N GLU A 17 -2.39 17.08 -12.17
CA GLU A 17 -1.76 18.05 -11.27
C GLU A 17 -2.79 18.83 -10.46
N ASN A 18 -3.86 19.31 -11.11
CA ASN A 18 -4.93 20.05 -10.41
C ASN A 18 -5.63 19.16 -9.38
N PHE A 19 -5.80 17.88 -9.70
CA PHE A 19 -6.42 16.91 -8.79
C PHE A 19 -5.46 16.53 -7.65
N ALA A 20 -4.20 16.24 -7.97
CA ALA A 20 -3.14 15.96 -6.99
C ALA A 20 -3.03 17.11 -5.99
N GLU A 21 -2.86 18.35 -6.46
CA GLU A 21 -2.76 19.52 -5.60
C GLU A 21 -3.97 19.64 -4.66
N ARG A 22 -5.18 19.44 -5.16
CA ARG A 22 -6.41 19.52 -4.36
C ARG A 22 -6.51 18.40 -3.32
N VAL A 23 -6.19 17.16 -3.69
CA VAL A 23 -6.18 16.02 -2.77
C VAL A 23 -5.18 16.26 -1.66
N PHE A 24 -3.98 16.72 -2.00
CA PHE A 24 -2.92 16.84 -1.02
C PHE A 24 -2.99 18.09 -0.15
N ILE A 25 -3.57 19.19 -0.63
CA ILE A 25 -3.89 20.34 0.23
C ILE A 25 -4.98 19.97 1.23
N SER A 26 -6.01 19.24 0.77
CA SER A 26 -7.17 18.90 1.60
C SER A 26 -6.88 17.73 2.55
N ASN A 27 -5.97 16.84 2.17
CA ASN A 27 -5.57 15.68 2.95
C ASN A 27 -4.06 15.41 2.78
N PRO A 28 -3.20 16.11 3.56
CA PRO A 28 -1.76 15.97 3.43
C PRO A 28 -1.31 14.56 3.83
N ARG A 29 -0.42 14.02 3.01
CA ARG A 29 0.11 12.66 3.12
C ARG A 29 0.92 12.45 4.38
N LEU A 30 0.82 11.25 4.93
CA LEU A 30 1.60 10.83 6.09
C LEU A 30 2.87 10.08 5.70
N PHE A 31 2.88 9.44 4.53
CA PHE A 31 4.01 8.65 4.08
C PHE A 31 4.53 9.14 2.72
N SER A 32 5.86 9.09 2.58
CA SER A 32 6.54 9.43 1.33
C SER A 32 6.17 8.43 0.23
N PHE A 33 6.26 8.90 -1.01
CA PHE A 33 6.05 8.10 -2.22
C PHE A 33 7.11 8.36 -3.29
N SER A 34 8.12 9.20 -3.01
CA SER A 34 9.14 9.60 -4.01
C SER A 34 10.00 8.45 -4.49
N HIS A 35 10.08 7.38 -3.69
CA HIS A 35 10.77 6.15 -4.00
C HIS A 35 9.96 5.15 -4.84
N ARG A 36 8.69 5.45 -5.13
CA ARG A 36 7.79 4.55 -5.85
C ARG A 36 7.68 4.96 -7.31
N GLY A 37 7.74 3.98 -8.21
CA GLY A 37 7.40 4.20 -9.62
C GLY A 37 5.93 4.59 -9.78
N LEU A 38 5.60 5.40 -10.80
CA LEU A 38 4.25 5.95 -10.97
C LEU A 38 3.13 4.92 -11.03
N VAL A 39 3.41 3.78 -11.66
CA VAL A 39 2.47 2.67 -11.85
C VAL A 39 2.24 1.91 -10.53
N SER A 40 3.09 2.09 -9.51
CA SER A 40 2.90 1.51 -8.19
C SER A 40 1.55 1.93 -7.61
N LEU A 41 0.80 0.99 -7.01
CA LEU A 41 -0.37 1.33 -6.18
C LEU A 41 0.00 2.18 -4.96
N ARG A 42 1.28 2.19 -4.57
CA ARG A 42 1.79 3.03 -3.48
C ARG A 42 2.25 4.40 -3.96
N HIS A 43 2.25 4.62 -5.26
CA HIS A 43 2.37 5.94 -5.82
C HIS A 43 0.95 6.52 -6.00
N PRO A 44 0.71 7.78 -5.58
CA PRO A 44 -0.62 8.39 -5.64
C PRO A 44 -1.19 8.57 -7.04
N TYR A 45 -0.33 8.59 -8.07
CA TYR A 45 -0.73 8.72 -9.48
C TYR A 45 -1.87 7.76 -9.84
N THR A 46 -1.72 6.47 -9.54
CA THR A 46 -2.70 5.45 -9.90
C THR A 46 -4.05 5.69 -9.22
N ALA A 47 -4.04 6.04 -7.93
CA ALA A 47 -5.25 6.34 -7.18
C ALA A 47 -5.96 7.60 -7.72
N VAL A 48 -5.20 8.64 -8.07
CA VAL A 48 -5.71 9.87 -8.70
C VAL A 48 -6.35 9.57 -10.06
N VAL A 49 -5.67 8.79 -10.90
CA VAL A 49 -6.22 8.38 -12.20
C VAL A 49 -7.53 7.62 -12.03
N VAL A 50 -7.58 6.68 -11.09
CA VAL A 50 -8.82 5.93 -10.78
C VAL A 50 -9.94 6.88 -10.36
N ASP A 51 -9.69 7.81 -9.44
CA ASP A 51 -10.73 8.76 -9.01
C ASP A 51 -11.21 9.66 -10.14
N MET A 52 -10.29 10.16 -10.98
CA MET A 52 -10.64 10.97 -12.15
C MET A 52 -11.51 10.21 -13.16
N VAL A 53 -11.20 8.94 -13.43
CA VAL A 53 -11.98 8.10 -14.35
C VAL A 53 -13.34 7.74 -13.74
N ASP A 54 -13.38 7.40 -12.44
CA ASP A 54 -14.61 6.98 -11.75
C ASP A 54 -15.58 8.14 -11.46
N SER A 55 -15.05 9.37 -11.35
CA SER A 55 -15.83 10.60 -11.13
C SER A 55 -16.41 11.21 -12.42
N ASP A 56 -15.87 10.87 -13.60
CA ASP A 56 -16.39 11.33 -14.90
C ASP A 56 -17.22 10.23 -15.59
N PRO A 57 -18.56 10.35 -15.68
CA PRO A 57 -19.42 9.35 -16.31
C PRO A 57 -19.03 9.01 -17.74
N SER A 58 -18.45 9.96 -18.49
CA SER A 58 -18.05 9.73 -19.88
C SER A 58 -16.81 8.85 -20.00
N ARG A 59 -15.84 9.03 -19.10
CA ARG A 59 -14.62 8.20 -19.03
C ARG A 59 -14.92 6.82 -18.45
N LYS A 60 -15.84 6.75 -17.50
CA LYS A 60 -16.23 5.51 -16.83
C LYS A 60 -16.80 4.46 -17.79
N VAL A 61 -17.39 4.86 -18.91
CA VAL A 61 -17.86 3.92 -19.96
C VAL A 61 -16.68 3.12 -20.54
N ASN A 62 -15.53 3.77 -20.74
CA ASN A 62 -14.31 3.16 -21.27
C ASN A 62 -13.25 2.96 -20.19
N ARG A 63 -13.68 2.73 -18.94
CA ARG A 63 -12.81 2.72 -17.75
C ARG A 63 -11.57 1.85 -17.90
N LEU A 64 -11.71 0.65 -18.47
CA LEU A 64 -10.58 -0.27 -18.67
C LEU A 64 -9.52 0.34 -19.61
N GLU A 65 -9.95 0.87 -20.75
CA GLU A 65 -9.07 1.49 -21.75
C GLU A 65 -8.39 2.74 -21.19
N GLU A 66 -9.14 3.58 -20.47
CA GLU A 66 -8.63 4.79 -19.81
C GLU A 66 -7.55 4.43 -18.78
N LEU A 67 -7.80 3.42 -17.93
CA LEU A 67 -6.84 2.99 -16.91
C LEU A 67 -5.58 2.38 -17.55
N LEU A 68 -5.74 1.46 -18.52
CA LEU A 68 -4.58 0.85 -19.20
C LEU A 68 -3.78 1.90 -19.99
N GLY A 69 -4.46 2.85 -20.64
CA GLY A 69 -3.83 3.98 -21.32
C GLY A 69 -2.99 4.83 -20.37
N ALA A 70 -3.53 5.15 -19.19
CA ALA A 70 -2.80 5.90 -18.17
C ALA A 70 -1.57 5.14 -17.63
N LEU A 71 -1.68 3.83 -17.41
CA LEU A 71 -0.54 3.01 -16.97
C LEU A 71 0.58 2.96 -18.03
N LEU A 72 0.24 3.04 -19.31
CA LEU A 72 1.20 3.07 -20.42
C LEU A 72 1.82 4.46 -20.65
N GLN A 73 1.04 5.52 -20.46
CA GLN A 73 1.46 6.92 -20.67
C GLN A 73 2.10 7.54 -19.41
N SER A 74 2.21 6.79 -18.31
CA SER A 74 2.69 7.32 -17.03
C SER A 74 4.06 7.98 -17.14
N ARG A 75 4.95 7.51 -18.03
CA ARG A 75 6.30 8.07 -18.23
C ARG A 75 6.31 9.56 -18.56
N ASP A 76 5.29 10.06 -19.25
CA ASP A 76 5.19 11.47 -19.62
C ASP A 76 4.86 12.35 -18.40
N GLU A 77 4.28 11.77 -17.35
CA GLU A 77 3.89 12.43 -16.10
C GLU A 77 5.00 12.35 -15.03
N GLU A 78 6.03 11.53 -15.24
CA GLU A 78 7.07 11.23 -14.24
C GLU A 78 7.75 12.48 -13.71
N ARG A 79 8.24 13.35 -14.61
CA ARG A 79 8.91 14.60 -14.23
C ARG A 79 8.03 15.52 -13.37
N LYS A 80 6.71 15.50 -13.60
CA LYS A 80 5.79 16.36 -12.85
C LYS A 80 5.60 15.81 -11.45
N TRP A 81 5.35 14.50 -11.34
CA TRP A 81 5.21 13.82 -10.06
C TRP A 81 6.48 13.81 -9.23
N THR A 82 7.67 13.74 -9.84
CA THR A 82 8.94 13.89 -9.09
C THR A 82 9.03 15.23 -8.36
N ARG A 83 8.57 16.32 -8.99
CA ARG A 83 8.54 17.65 -8.35
C ARG A 83 7.57 17.68 -7.18
N VAL A 84 6.38 17.10 -7.37
CA VAL A 84 5.34 16.98 -6.34
C VAL A 84 5.87 16.16 -5.16
N ALA A 85 6.48 15.01 -5.42
CA ALA A 85 7.06 14.12 -4.42
C ALA A 85 8.16 14.81 -3.60
N THR A 86 9.09 15.50 -4.27
CA THR A 86 10.16 16.27 -3.60
C THR A 86 9.56 17.32 -2.67
N MET A 87 8.53 18.03 -3.10
CA MET A 87 7.86 19.01 -2.26
C MET A 87 7.23 18.36 -1.02
N PHE A 88 6.55 17.23 -1.16
CA PHE A 88 5.99 16.50 -0.02
C PHE A 88 7.06 16.04 0.96
N ASP A 89 8.13 15.43 0.47
CA ASP A 89 9.20 14.92 1.33
C ASP A 89 9.80 15.99 2.23
N THR A 90 9.94 17.23 1.73
CA THR A 90 10.41 18.36 2.56
C THR A 90 9.47 18.76 3.68
N LYS A 91 8.18 18.40 3.59
CA LYS A 91 7.14 18.73 4.57
C LYS A 91 6.86 17.60 5.54
N LEU A 92 7.22 16.35 5.21
CA LEU A 92 6.91 15.17 6.01
C LEU A 92 7.54 15.16 7.41
N THR A 93 8.54 16.00 7.66
CA THR A 93 9.20 16.16 8.97
C THR A 93 8.52 17.20 9.88
N GLY A 94 7.42 17.81 9.44
CA GLY A 94 6.64 18.72 10.28
C GLY A 94 6.09 17.99 11.51
N GLU A 95 6.19 18.62 12.68
CA GLU A 95 5.81 18.00 13.97
C GLU A 95 4.39 17.42 13.99
N GLU A 96 3.44 18.13 13.35
CA GLU A 96 2.06 17.68 13.21
C GLU A 96 1.95 16.39 12.39
N ILE A 97 2.63 16.33 11.25
CA ILE A 97 2.64 15.14 10.38
C ILE A 97 3.29 13.97 11.11
N ASP A 98 4.43 14.19 11.76
CA ASP A 98 5.11 13.16 12.53
C ASP A 98 4.25 12.63 13.70
N ALA A 99 3.48 13.49 14.36
CA ALA A 99 2.53 13.07 15.38
C ALA A 99 1.44 12.16 14.80
N PHE A 100 0.85 12.49 13.64
CA PHE A 100 -0.12 11.64 12.96
C PHE A 100 0.50 10.31 12.50
N ARG A 101 1.70 10.33 11.93
CA ARG A 101 2.42 9.12 11.52
C ARG A 101 2.63 8.18 12.69
N ARG A 102 3.09 8.70 13.84
CA ARG A 102 3.24 7.92 15.07
C ARG A 102 1.90 7.37 15.55
N LYS A 103 0.84 8.18 15.56
CA LYS A 103 -0.52 7.76 15.94
C LYS A 103 -1.01 6.57 15.10
N ILE A 104 -0.85 6.63 13.78
CA ILE A 104 -1.25 5.57 12.86
C ILE A 104 -0.35 4.34 13.01
N SER A 105 0.97 4.52 12.97
CA SER A 105 1.94 3.41 12.93
C SER A 105 2.00 2.61 14.24
N LEU A 106 1.76 3.28 15.37
CA LEU A 106 1.77 2.65 16.69
C LEU A 106 0.39 2.12 17.11
N ASN A 107 -0.65 2.37 16.32
CA ASN A 107 -1.98 1.89 16.67
C ASN A 107 -2.03 0.35 16.67
N PRO A 108 -2.49 -0.28 17.78
CA PRO A 108 -2.49 -1.74 17.89
C PRO A 108 -3.35 -2.45 16.83
N GLN A 109 -4.49 -1.88 16.45
CA GLN A 109 -5.41 -2.50 15.50
C GLN A 109 -4.88 -2.44 14.07
N ILE A 110 -4.25 -1.33 13.69
CA ILE A 110 -3.56 -1.21 12.39
C ILE A 110 -2.43 -2.23 12.33
N ARG A 111 -1.58 -2.28 13.38
CA ARG A 111 -0.49 -3.26 13.47
C ARG A 111 -0.99 -4.69 13.36
N LEU A 112 -2.09 -5.03 14.03
CA LEU A 112 -2.74 -6.34 13.94
C LEU A 112 -3.16 -6.69 12.51
N CYS A 113 -3.73 -5.74 11.76
CA CYS A 113 -4.15 -5.98 10.39
C CYS A 113 -2.94 -6.25 9.48
N ILE A 114 -1.88 -5.44 9.61
CA ILE A 114 -0.63 -5.60 8.84
C ILE A 114 0.07 -6.90 9.22
N GLU A 115 0.15 -7.23 10.50
CA GLU A 115 0.72 -8.48 11.01
C GLU A 115 0.00 -9.69 10.39
N ALA A 116 -1.33 -9.68 10.37
CA ALA A 116 -2.12 -10.75 9.77
C ALA A 116 -1.81 -10.95 8.27
N LEU A 117 -1.70 -9.85 7.51
CA LEU A 117 -1.30 -9.90 6.10
C LEU A 117 0.10 -10.49 5.95
N TRP A 118 1.08 -9.96 6.70
CA TRP A 118 2.48 -10.38 6.62
C TRP A 118 2.67 -11.87 6.98
N VAL A 119 2.00 -12.32 8.04
CA VAL A 119 2.01 -13.73 8.47
C VAL A 119 1.43 -14.63 7.38
N TYR A 120 0.30 -14.24 6.78
CA TYR A 120 -0.34 -15.03 5.73
C TYR A 120 0.55 -15.19 4.50
N LEU A 121 1.36 -14.17 4.18
CA LEU A 121 2.33 -14.20 3.08
C LEU A 121 3.63 -14.94 3.42
N GLY A 122 3.65 -15.74 4.48
CA GLY A 122 4.81 -16.54 4.87
C GLY A 122 5.84 -15.81 5.72
N GLY A 123 5.59 -14.55 6.10
CA GLY A 123 6.50 -13.76 6.92
C GLY A 123 6.85 -14.45 8.23
N LEU A 124 5.88 -15.14 8.85
CA LEU A 124 6.12 -15.91 10.06
C LEU A 124 7.14 -17.04 9.82
N PHE A 125 6.90 -17.87 8.81
CA PHE A 125 7.68 -19.08 8.52
C PHE A 125 9.08 -18.78 8.00
N ASN A 126 9.20 -17.78 7.13
CA ASN A 126 10.44 -17.44 6.43
C ASN A 126 11.21 -16.30 7.12
N GLY A 127 10.60 -15.62 8.11
CA GLY A 127 11.10 -14.37 8.68
C GLY A 127 10.97 -13.16 7.76
N VAL A 128 10.54 -13.37 6.50
CA VAL A 128 10.38 -12.37 5.43
C VAL A 128 9.27 -12.81 4.48
N VAL A 129 8.70 -11.89 3.70
CA VAL A 129 7.87 -12.23 2.55
C VAL A 129 8.78 -12.43 1.33
N LEU A 130 8.75 -13.62 0.74
CA LEU A 130 9.53 -13.94 -0.46
C LEU A 130 8.88 -13.37 -1.72
N GLU A 131 9.65 -13.34 -2.81
CA GLU A 131 9.27 -12.67 -4.05
C GLU A 131 7.98 -13.23 -4.67
N ASP A 132 7.81 -14.55 -4.67
CA ASP A 132 6.65 -15.19 -5.32
C ASP A 132 5.35 -14.89 -4.56
N GLU A 133 5.35 -15.01 -3.24
CA GLU A 133 4.22 -14.64 -2.38
C GLU A 133 3.92 -13.15 -2.47
N TYR A 134 4.95 -12.31 -2.52
CA TYR A 134 4.81 -10.87 -2.70
C TYR A 134 4.13 -10.54 -4.02
N LYS A 135 4.60 -11.12 -5.13
CA LYS A 135 4.03 -10.91 -6.47
C LYS A 135 2.60 -11.41 -6.55
N ALA A 136 2.33 -12.63 -6.10
CA ALA A 136 1.00 -13.22 -6.13
C ALA A 136 -0.01 -12.36 -5.36
N PHE A 137 0.39 -11.84 -4.19
CA PHE A 137 -0.42 -10.91 -3.42
C PHE A 137 -0.65 -9.59 -4.16
N HIS A 138 0.41 -8.97 -4.69
CA HIS A 138 0.28 -7.68 -5.35
C HIS A 138 -0.53 -7.77 -6.64
N PHE A 139 -0.43 -8.84 -7.44
CA PHE A 139 -1.30 -9.00 -8.61
C PHE A 139 -2.78 -9.02 -8.23
N LYS A 140 -3.15 -9.70 -7.14
CA LYS A 140 -4.52 -9.68 -6.61
C LYS A 140 -4.91 -8.29 -6.10
N LEU A 141 -3.99 -7.61 -5.44
CA LEU A 141 -4.21 -6.26 -4.94
C LEU A 141 -4.46 -5.24 -6.07
N TYR A 142 -3.67 -5.28 -7.14
CA TYR A 142 -3.91 -4.46 -8.34
C TYR A 142 -5.25 -4.79 -8.98
N SER A 143 -5.57 -6.08 -9.15
CA SER A 143 -6.86 -6.49 -9.69
C SER A 143 -8.03 -5.97 -8.85
N TYR A 144 -7.93 -6.08 -7.52
CA TYR A 144 -8.94 -5.61 -6.57
C TYR A 144 -9.12 -4.09 -6.62
N LEU A 145 -8.04 -3.31 -6.43
CA LEU A 145 -8.12 -1.86 -6.33
C LEU A 145 -8.45 -1.20 -7.68
N LEU A 146 -7.89 -1.74 -8.78
CA LEU A 146 -8.19 -1.24 -10.11
C LEU A 146 -9.51 -1.76 -10.66
N ARG A 147 -10.09 -2.83 -10.09
CA ARG A 147 -11.28 -3.52 -10.64
C ARG A 147 -11.07 -3.96 -12.09
N ILE A 148 -9.89 -4.49 -12.37
CA ILE A 148 -9.48 -5.06 -13.67
C ILE A 148 -9.17 -6.54 -13.44
N ASP A 149 -9.47 -7.39 -14.42
CA ASP A 149 -9.13 -8.80 -14.34
C ASP A 149 -7.61 -9.03 -14.23
N SER A 150 -7.23 -10.18 -13.68
CA SER A 150 -5.83 -10.49 -13.39
C SER A 150 -4.96 -10.57 -14.64
N VAL A 151 -5.50 -10.95 -15.80
CA VAL A 151 -4.73 -11.14 -17.04
C VAL A 151 -4.28 -9.78 -17.58
N SER A 152 -5.19 -8.82 -17.69
CA SER A 152 -4.86 -7.47 -18.13
C SER A 152 -3.94 -6.75 -17.14
N VAL A 153 -4.10 -6.97 -15.84
CA VAL A 153 -3.26 -6.35 -14.80
C VAL A 153 -1.80 -6.84 -14.87
N VAL A 154 -1.57 -8.14 -15.02
CA VAL A 154 -0.20 -8.71 -14.96
C VAL A 154 0.72 -8.06 -15.99
N THR A 155 0.25 -7.89 -17.22
CA THR A 155 1.06 -7.35 -18.32
C THR A 155 1.50 -5.89 -18.07
N SER A 156 0.64 -5.08 -17.46
CA SER A 156 0.90 -3.64 -17.27
C SER A 156 1.59 -3.31 -15.94
N THR A 157 1.62 -4.22 -14.97
CA THR A 157 2.00 -3.91 -13.58
C THR A 157 3.17 -4.75 -13.03
N SER A 158 3.57 -5.82 -13.73
CA SER A 158 4.64 -6.73 -13.28
C SER A 158 5.96 -6.00 -13.00
N ALA A 159 6.36 -5.05 -13.84
CA ALA A 159 7.57 -4.26 -13.64
C ALA A 159 7.51 -3.40 -12.36
N ALA A 160 6.39 -2.72 -12.11
CA ALA A 160 6.20 -1.91 -10.91
C ALA A 160 6.20 -2.77 -9.64
N ILE A 161 5.60 -3.96 -9.68
CA ILE A 161 5.61 -4.91 -8.55
C ILE A 161 7.03 -5.39 -8.25
N LEU A 162 7.84 -5.65 -9.29
CA LEU A 162 9.24 -6.04 -9.14
C LEU A 162 10.11 -4.93 -8.54
N GLU A 163 9.96 -3.70 -9.04
CA GLU A 163 10.66 -2.51 -8.52
C GLU A 163 10.32 -2.29 -7.05
N ASP A 164 9.03 -2.40 -6.71
CA ASP A 164 8.55 -2.27 -5.36
C ASP A 164 9.11 -3.35 -4.42
N PHE A 165 9.15 -4.61 -4.88
CA PHE A 165 9.76 -5.71 -4.11
C PHE A 165 11.26 -5.45 -3.87
N ALA A 166 11.97 -5.01 -4.92
CA ALA A 166 13.39 -4.69 -4.84
C ALA A 166 13.67 -3.56 -3.83
N TYR A 167 12.81 -2.54 -3.79
CA TYR A 167 12.88 -1.47 -2.81
C TYR A 167 12.59 -1.99 -1.39
N ASP A 168 11.49 -2.73 -1.22
CA ASP A 168 11.00 -3.16 0.09
C ASP A 168 11.94 -4.14 0.80
N LYS A 169 12.57 -5.04 0.03
CA LYS A 169 13.51 -6.01 0.60
C LYS A 169 14.82 -5.38 1.06
N ARG A 170 15.15 -4.14 0.64
CA ARG A 170 16.35 -3.38 1.08
C ARG A 170 17.65 -4.20 1.05
N GLY A 171 17.83 -5.01 0.01
CA GLY A 171 19.02 -5.88 -0.13
C GLY A 171 18.94 -7.23 0.59
N ALA A 172 17.90 -7.48 1.40
CA ALA A 172 17.63 -8.79 1.98
C ALA A 172 17.08 -9.79 0.95
N VAL A 173 16.93 -11.04 1.40
CA VAL A 173 16.35 -12.16 0.63
C VAL A 173 14.84 -12.03 0.43
N GLY A 174 14.17 -11.20 1.22
CA GLY A 174 12.73 -10.92 1.13
C GLY A 174 12.35 -9.69 1.96
N VAL A 175 11.05 -9.40 2.04
CA VAL A 175 10.55 -8.21 2.73
C VAL A 175 10.31 -8.49 4.22
N GLU A 176 11.09 -7.84 5.07
CA GLU A 176 10.91 -7.87 6.52
C GLU A 176 9.64 -7.13 6.97
N PHE A 177 9.14 -7.46 8.16
CA PHE A 177 7.90 -6.88 8.69
C PHE A 177 7.91 -5.35 8.71
N GLY A 178 9.01 -4.72 9.11
CA GLY A 178 9.11 -3.25 9.17
C GLY A 178 8.90 -2.60 7.81
N SER A 179 9.62 -3.06 6.79
CA SER A 179 9.44 -2.58 5.41
C SER A 179 8.04 -2.87 4.89
N PHE A 180 7.51 -4.08 5.14
CA PHE A 180 6.16 -4.45 4.73
C PHE A 180 5.10 -3.54 5.38
N ALA A 181 5.25 -3.23 6.67
CA ALA A 181 4.31 -2.37 7.38
C ALA A 181 4.28 -0.96 6.80
N ILE A 182 5.46 -0.39 6.50
CA ILE A 182 5.53 0.90 5.82
C ILE A 182 4.88 0.83 4.44
N SER A 183 5.14 -0.22 3.65
CA SER A 183 4.50 -0.42 2.34
C SER A 183 2.98 -0.48 2.42
N MET A 184 2.41 -1.17 3.40
CA MET A 184 0.96 -1.25 3.58
C MET A 184 0.35 0.07 4.07
N LEU A 185 1.08 0.86 4.84
CA LEU A 185 0.66 2.18 5.29
C LEU A 185 0.72 3.21 4.15
N GLU A 186 1.78 3.20 3.34
CA GLU A 186 1.88 3.97 2.09
C GLU A 186 0.69 3.68 1.18
N LEU A 187 0.34 2.39 1.04
CA LEU A 187 -0.83 1.99 0.28
C LEU A 187 -2.12 2.54 0.89
N ALA A 188 -2.36 2.34 2.19
CA ALA A 188 -3.57 2.87 2.84
C ALA A 188 -3.71 4.38 2.68
N ASP A 189 -2.60 5.12 2.83
CA ASP A 189 -2.55 6.58 2.65
C ASP A 189 -3.02 6.99 1.24
N ASN A 190 -2.82 6.15 0.20
CA ASN A 190 -3.21 6.42 -1.20
C ASN A 190 -4.67 6.12 -1.51
N TRP A 191 -5.24 5.11 -0.85
CA TRP A 191 -6.52 4.55 -1.25
C TRP A 191 -7.64 4.83 -0.24
N THR A 192 -7.32 5.48 0.88
CA THR A 192 -8.29 6.03 1.84
C THR A 192 -8.51 7.52 1.57
N ARG A 193 -9.73 8.00 1.85
CA ARG A 193 -10.12 9.40 1.62
C ARG A 193 -9.69 10.31 2.75
N THR A 194 -9.56 9.78 3.97
CA THR A 194 -9.22 10.51 5.19
C THR A 194 -8.05 9.84 5.91
N ARG A 195 -7.49 10.53 6.91
CA ARG A 195 -6.47 10.00 7.82
C ARG A 195 -7.07 9.40 9.08
N GLU A 196 -8.38 9.14 9.07
CA GLU A 196 -9.05 8.54 10.22
C GLU A 196 -8.64 7.08 10.38
N LEU A 197 -8.38 6.71 11.63
CA LEU A 197 -7.87 5.40 12.00
C LEU A 197 -8.74 4.26 11.45
N GLU A 198 -10.07 4.43 11.59
CA GLU A 198 -11.04 3.42 11.19
C GLU A 198 -11.02 3.16 9.68
N GLU A 199 -10.72 4.17 8.87
CA GLU A 199 -10.64 4.00 7.42
C GLU A 199 -9.43 3.15 7.02
N TYR A 200 -8.28 3.36 7.67
CA TYR A 200 -7.08 2.53 7.47
C TYR A 200 -7.35 1.09 7.89
N ILE A 201 -8.00 0.90 9.05
CA ILE A 201 -8.33 -0.44 9.56
C ILE A 201 -9.28 -1.17 8.62
N HIS A 202 -10.35 -0.51 8.19
CA HIS A 202 -11.32 -1.09 7.26
C HIS A 202 -10.65 -1.44 5.94
N PHE A 203 -9.87 -0.53 5.37
CA PHE A 203 -9.15 -0.76 4.13
C PHE A 203 -8.20 -1.97 4.20
N LEU A 204 -7.40 -2.08 5.27
CA LEU A 204 -6.47 -3.19 5.45
C LEU A 204 -7.19 -4.53 5.67
N ARG A 205 -8.35 -4.53 6.36
CA ARG A 205 -9.19 -5.72 6.53
C ARG A 205 -9.81 -6.15 5.21
N ASP A 206 -10.31 -5.21 4.41
CA ASP A 206 -10.90 -5.49 3.11
C ASP A 206 -9.87 -6.09 2.13
N ILE A 207 -8.64 -5.57 2.15
CA ILE A 207 -7.52 -6.18 1.40
C ILE A 207 -7.30 -7.62 1.84
N ARG A 208 -7.22 -7.86 3.15
CA ARG A 208 -7.03 -9.22 3.68
C ARG A 208 -8.14 -10.14 3.22
N ASP A 209 -9.38 -9.71 3.37
CA ASP A 209 -10.56 -10.55 3.13
C ASP A 209 -10.81 -10.81 1.63
N THR A 210 -10.32 -9.91 0.77
CA THR A 210 -10.51 -10.00 -0.69
C THR A 210 -9.30 -10.58 -1.43
N CYS A 211 -8.09 -10.17 -1.06
CA CYS A 211 -6.86 -10.53 -1.79
C CYS A 211 -6.22 -11.82 -1.27
N LEU A 212 -6.53 -12.23 -0.04
CA LEU A 212 -6.02 -13.48 0.53
C LEU A 212 -7.16 -14.49 0.52
N GLU A 213 -6.98 -15.57 -0.24
CA GLU A 213 -7.94 -16.67 -0.23
C GLU A 213 -8.03 -17.26 1.18
N LYS A 214 -9.19 -17.81 1.55
CA LYS A 214 -9.23 -18.73 2.70
C LYS A 214 -8.48 -20.00 2.29
N LYS A 215 -7.15 -20.01 2.38
CA LYS A 215 -6.42 -21.26 2.48
C LYS A 215 -7.07 -21.96 3.66
N GLN A 216 -7.71 -23.11 3.42
CA GLN A 216 -8.02 -24.03 4.50
C GLN A 216 -6.67 -24.23 5.19
N HIS A 217 -6.47 -23.59 6.33
CA HIS A 217 -5.41 -23.99 7.23
C HIS A 217 -5.73 -25.45 7.49
N HIS A 218 -4.98 -26.35 6.83
CA HIS A 218 -4.81 -27.68 7.38
C HIS A 218 -4.48 -27.42 8.84
N SER A 219 -5.34 -27.92 9.72
CA SER A 219 -5.18 -27.79 11.16
C SER A 219 -3.93 -28.59 11.51
N VAL A 220 -2.76 -28.00 11.27
CA VAL A 220 -1.53 -28.50 11.82
C VAL A 220 -1.58 -28.00 13.26
N LYS A 221 -2.19 -28.82 14.11
CA LYS A 221 -1.95 -28.86 15.54
C LYS A 221 -0.49 -29.29 15.79
N GLU A 222 0.45 -28.58 15.20
CA GLU A 222 1.80 -28.52 15.71
C GLU A 222 2.02 -27.05 16.03
N VAL A 223 2.35 -26.79 17.29
CA VAL A 223 2.84 -25.49 17.74
C VAL A 223 4.18 -25.29 17.01
N PHE A 224 4.10 -24.85 15.76
CA PHE A 224 5.25 -24.59 14.93
C PHE A 224 5.81 -23.23 15.32
N VAL A 225 7.02 -23.26 15.83
CA VAL A 225 7.67 -22.09 16.42
C VAL A 225 8.68 -21.54 15.42
N PRO A 226 8.52 -20.30 14.93
CA PRO A 226 9.37 -19.77 13.88
C PRO A 226 10.78 -19.43 14.38
N ASN A 227 11.77 -19.55 13.49
CA ASN A 227 13.18 -19.48 13.85
C ASN A 227 13.68 -18.02 13.85
N TYR A 228 13.39 -17.27 14.92
CA TYR A 228 13.83 -15.89 15.06
C TYR A 228 15.23 -15.78 15.68
N LYS A 229 16.15 -15.00 15.09
CA LYS A 229 17.47 -14.76 15.69
C LYS A 229 17.43 -13.84 16.93
N ALA A 230 16.36 -13.05 17.08
CA ALA A 230 16.15 -12.10 18.18
C ALA A 230 14.69 -12.12 18.64
N PRO A 231 14.36 -11.63 19.86
CA PRO A 231 12.98 -11.53 20.31
C PRO A 231 12.14 -10.62 19.39
N VAL A 232 10.97 -11.10 18.98
CA VAL A 232 10.05 -10.34 18.11
C VAL A 232 8.77 -10.03 18.88
N TYR A 233 8.39 -8.75 18.86
CA TYR A 233 7.17 -8.26 19.50
C TYR A 233 5.97 -8.47 18.58
N PHE A 234 4.97 -9.20 19.08
CA PHE A 234 3.67 -9.33 18.44
C PHE A 234 2.58 -8.81 19.38
N SER A 235 1.44 -8.46 18.81
CA SER A 235 0.23 -8.01 19.52
C SER A 235 -0.25 -9.01 20.60
N GLY A 236 0.07 -10.30 20.45
CA GLY A 236 -0.21 -11.36 21.43
C GLY A 236 0.89 -11.60 22.49
N GLY A 237 1.97 -10.81 22.50
CA GLY A 237 3.10 -10.94 23.43
C GLY A 237 4.46 -10.99 22.75
N LEU A 238 5.51 -11.03 23.57
CA LEU A 238 6.90 -11.14 23.13
C LEU A 238 7.22 -12.62 22.81
N VAL A 239 7.67 -12.92 21.60
CA VAL A 239 8.21 -14.25 21.28
C VAL A 239 9.71 -14.23 21.57
N CYS A 240 10.14 -14.96 22.60
CA CYS A 240 11.54 -15.05 23.02
C CYS A 240 12.15 -16.38 22.58
N ARG A 241 13.39 -16.34 22.08
CA ARG A 241 14.25 -17.52 21.97
C ARG A 241 14.68 -17.96 23.37
N VAL A 242 14.37 -19.20 23.75
CA VAL A 242 14.73 -19.82 25.02
C VAL A 242 15.55 -21.08 24.73
N GLN A 243 16.65 -21.27 25.43
CA GLN A 243 17.45 -22.48 25.29
C GLN A 243 17.04 -23.45 26.40
N GLU A 244 16.43 -24.57 26.03
CA GLU A 244 16.02 -25.66 26.93
C GLU A 244 16.90 -26.88 26.65
N GLY A 245 17.98 -27.03 27.42
CA GLY A 245 19.00 -28.06 27.17
C GLY A 245 19.69 -27.86 25.81
N ASP A 246 19.74 -28.93 25.01
CA ASP A 246 20.31 -28.91 23.65
C ASP A 246 19.34 -28.36 22.58
N LYS A 247 18.11 -28.00 22.97
CA LYS A 247 17.07 -27.54 22.05
C LYS A 247 16.82 -26.05 22.23
N VAL A 248 16.65 -25.37 21.10
CA VAL A 248 16.15 -24.00 21.05
C VAL A 248 14.63 -24.07 20.94
N VAL A 249 13.93 -23.50 21.92
CA VAL A 249 12.47 -23.42 21.96
C VAL A 249 12.10 -21.94 21.97
N TYR A 250 10.99 -21.53 21.34
CA TYR A 250 10.51 -20.15 21.51
C TYR A 250 9.20 -20.12 22.28
N SER A 251 9.16 -19.24 23.28
CA SER A 251 8.00 -19.06 24.15
C SER A 251 7.38 -17.69 23.90
N ARG A 252 6.05 -17.65 23.83
CA ARG A 252 5.29 -16.39 23.84
C ARG A 252 5.11 -15.95 25.29
N LYS A 253 5.81 -14.89 25.69
CA LYS A 253 5.57 -14.19 26.95
C LYS A 253 4.49 -13.13 26.74
N ARG A 254 3.36 -13.26 27.44
CA ARG A 254 2.44 -12.12 27.59
C ARG A 254 3.17 -11.07 28.42
N LEU A 255 3.25 -9.85 27.90
CA LEU A 255 3.71 -8.71 28.68
C LEU A 255 2.54 -8.31 29.57
N MET A 256 2.73 -8.40 30.89
CA MET A 256 1.81 -7.84 31.88
C MET A 256 1.87 -6.32 31.85
#